data_AF-H3NKM6-F1
#
_entry.id   AF-H3NKM6-F1
#
_cell.length_a   1.000
_cell.length_b   1.000
_cell.length_c   1.000
_cell.angle_alpha   90.00
_cell.angle_beta   90.00
_cell.angle_gamma   90.00
#
_symmetry.space_group_name_H-M   'P 1'
#
loop_
_entity.id
_entity.type
_entity.pdbx_description
1 polymer ?
#
loop_
_entity_poly.entity_id
_entity_poly.type
_entity_poly.pdbx_seq_one_letter_code
_entity_poly.pdbx_strand_id
1 'polypeptide(L)'
;MYNQTTANVQNRYFTSNKVDSQQIKPFNRLVSIKKAQSDALLCFNQPVRITEHKGLALLVVTHDPVQKDSYHSFILQDSITLKPHTYFNTLALSPDCQVYLEPTDNEDPQIIAIKDRIKVEMPPATIDVQTIYGLHHQVYSNGESLPRSPHAYYELLIVDHGEIEIEVNHHTRHRLSQHYAWVNYPGQKYRINFTQDGMATLISILFKAKGLPDTIAQRPMILGHRQLQIIERIIRLSNQNIKQMPFFYDEMLTSLQLVMVQMVNTDASHQEGITSSMRENYESETFQEIINFLEANVQDQHQVNDLVDHFNISRSSLQALFNKYTGQTPKAYINSLRLKRSKLMIHDSKYTLSEIASQLGYGSIQYFSRAFSKEFGISPSNYAKSIVK
;
A
#
# COMPACT_ATOMS: atom_id res chain seq x y z
N MET A 1 7.99 2.67 -15.42
CA MET A 1 9.07 2.29 -16.36
C MET A 1 10.29 1.95 -15.52
N TYR A 2 10.67 0.67 -15.46
CA TYR A 2 12.01 0.28 -14.99
C TYR A 2 12.81 -0.02 -16.24
N ASN A 3 13.90 0.72 -16.45
CA ASN A 3 14.74 0.52 -17.62
C ASN A 3 15.40 -0.87 -17.54
N GLN A 4 15.34 -1.63 -18.62
CA GLN A 4 16.04 -2.91 -18.71
C GLN A 4 17.55 -2.68 -18.71
N THR A 5 18.34 -3.62 -18.20
CA THR A 5 19.80 -3.53 -18.31
C THR A 5 20.27 -4.08 -19.65
N THR A 6 21.48 -3.71 -20.11
CA THR A 6 22.09 -4.31 -21.30
C THR A 6 22.68 -5.71 -21.05
N ALA A 7 22.80 -6.13 -19.80
CA ALA A 7 23.47 -7.37 -19.42
C ALA A 7 22.74 -8.62 -19.96
N ASN A 8 23.46 -9.47 -20.68
CA ASN A 8 22.94 -10.68 -21.33
C ASN A 8 21.77 -10.43 -22.31
N VAL A 9 21.58 -9.19 -22.77
CA VAL A 9 20.56 -8.84 -23.77
C VAL A 9 21.21 -8.80 -25.16
N GLN A 10 20.50 -9.35 -26.15
CA GLN A 10 20.79 -9.14 -27.56
C GLN A 10 19.48 -8.73 -28.23
N ASN A 11 19.52 -7.65 -29.02
CA ASN A 11 18.34 -7.14 -29.68
C ASN A 11 18.69 -6.55 -31.06
N ARG A 12 17.76 -5.81 -31.64
CA ARG A 12 17.95 -5.18 -32.96
C ARG A 12 18.97 -4.04 -32.98
N TYR A 13 19.41 -3.53 -31.83
CA TYR A 13 20.32 -2.41 -31.68
C TYR A 13 21.73 -2.83 -31.27
N PHE A 14 21.87 -3.80 -30.38
CA PHE A 14 23.18 -4.22 -29.86
C PHE A 14 23.26 -5.72 -29.52
N THR A 15 24.48 -6.19 -29.35
CA THR A 15 24.83 -7.47 -28.75
C THR A 15 25.63 -7.26 -27.48
N SER A 16 25.22 -7.87 -26.36
CA SER A 16 26.03 -7.87 -25.14
C SER A 16 27.25 -8.78 -25.28
N ASN A 17 28.37 -8.30 -24.77
CA ASN A 17 29.64 -9.02 -24.75
C ASN A 17 30.09 -9.13 -23.29
N LYS A 18 30.29 -10.35 -22.78
CA LYS A 18 31.04 -10.53 -21.54
C LYS A 18 32.51 -10.33 -21.87
N VAL A 19 33.05 -9.17 -21.53
CA VAL A 19 34.49 -8.89 -21.71
C VAL A 19 35.09 -8.65 -20.33
N ASP A 20 36.21 -9.32 -20.05
CA ASP A 20 37.05 -9.01 -18.89
C ASP A 20 37.54 -7.56 -19.01
N SER A 21 37.23 -6.73 -18.02
CA SER A 21 37.57 -5.29 -17.96
C SER A 21 39.09 -5.02 -18.00
N GLN A 22 39.92 -6.06 -18.02
CA GLN A 22 41.38 -6.00 -18.07
C GLN A 22 41.98 -5.94 -19.50
N GLN A 23 41.18 -6.03 -20.58
CA GLN A 23 41.65 -5.92 -21.97
C GLN A 23 41.30 -4.58 -22.65
N ILE A 24 41.27 -3.48 -21.90
CA ILE A 24 41.05 -2.12 -22.44
C ILE A 24 42.29 -1.69 -23.23
N LYS A 25 42.15 -1.54 -24.55
CA LYS A 25 43.23 -1.15 -25.47
C LYS A 25 43.56 0.36 -25.35
N PRO A 26 44.77 0.80 -25.76
CA PRO A 26 45.21 2.20 -25.62
C PRO A 26 44.48 3.24 -26.49
N PHE A 27 43.55 2.83 -27.37
CA PHE A 27 42.81 3.74 -28.28
C PHE A 27 41.39 4.09 -27.78
N ASN A 28 41.11 3.84 -26.51
CA ASN A 28 39.77 3.97 -25.97
C ASN A 28 39.47 5.45 -25.65
N ARG A 29 38.47 6.02 -26.33
CA ARG A 29 37.99 7.36 -26.00
C ARG A 29 37.15 7.27 -24.73
N LEU A 30 37.71 7.69 -23.61
CA LEU A 30 36.96 7.86 -22.36
C LEU A 30 36.05 9.08 -22.49
N VAL A 31 34.74 8.86 -22.46
CA VAL A 31 33.73 9.92 -22.58
C VAL A 31 33.12 10.16 -21.20
N SER A 32 33.25 11.40 -20.71
CA SER A 32 32.57 11.83 -19.49
C SER A 32 31.18 12.36 -19.80
N ILE A 33 30.16 11.70 -19.24
CA ILE A 33 28.76 12.04 -19.44
C ILE A 33 28.34 12.99 -18.31
N LYS A 34 28.23 14.28 -18.63
CA LYS A 34 27.97 15.32 -17.63
C LYS A 34 26.50 15.69 -17.45
N LYS A 35 25.61 15.17 -18.30
CA LYS A 35 24.21 15.61 -18.36
C LYS A 35 23.26 14.41 -18.42
N ALA A 36 22.16 14.52 -17.68
CA ALA A 36 21.01 13.61 -17.75
C ALA A 36 20.09 13.92 -18.95
N GLN A 37 20.55 14.73 -19.90
CA GLN A 37 19.76 15.15 -21.05
C GLN A 37 20.65 15.48 -22.25
N SER A 38 20.14 15.32 -23.48
CA SER A 38 20.86 15.62 -24.72
C SER A 38 19.93 16.04 -25.86
N ASP A 39 20.42 16.96 -26.69
CA ASP A 39 19.78 17.47 -27.91
C ASP A 39 20.38 16.84 -29.18
N ALA A 40 21.17 15.77 -29.03
CA ALA A 40 21.82 15.09 -30.14
C ALA A 40 21.86 13.58 -29.96
N LEU A 41 21.94 12.86 -31.09
CA LEU A 41 22.27 11.45 -31.18
C LEU A 41 23.61 11.29 -31.91
N LEU A 42 24.31 10.22 -31.59
CA LEU A 42 25.52 9.76 -32.24
C LEU A 42 25.17 8.59 -33.15
N CYS A 43 25.84 8.47 -34.29
CA CYS A 43 25.69 7.33 -35.19
C CYS A 43 27.04 6.99 -35.82
N PHE A 44 27.35 5.70 -35.88
CA PHE A 44 28.52 5.17 -36.57
C PHE A 44 28.09 4.33 -37.77
N ASN A 45 28.92 4.35 -38.82
CA ASN A 45 28.70 3.51 -40.00
C ASN A 45 29.19 2.09 -39.75
N GLN A 46 30.12 1.90 -38.82
CA GLN A 46 30.59 0.61 -38.37
C GLN A 46 30.08 0.28 -36.96
N PRO A 47 30.18 -0.99 -36.51
CA PRO A 47 29.87 -1.33 -35.12
C PRO A 47 30.75 -0.50 -34.17
N VAL A 48 30.17 -0.07 -33.06
CA VAL A 48 30.89 0.63 -32.00
C VAL A 48 30.69 -0.11 -30.69
N ARG A 49 31.77 -0.31 -29.96
CA ARG A 49 31.69 -0.91 -28.63
C ARG A 49 31.58 0.18 -27.57
N ILE A 50 30.65 -0.02 -26.65
CA ILE A 50 30.43 0.83 -25.49
C ILE A 50 30.66 -0.02 -24.25
N THR A 51 31.54 0.43 -23.37
CA THR A 51 31.85 -0.25 -22.11
C THR A 51 31.65 0.72 -20.95
N GLU A 52 30.91 0.31 -19.93
CA GLU A 52 30.80 1.10 -18.70
C GLU A 52 32.16 1.27 -18.00
N HIS A 53 32.39 2.42 -17.36
CA HIS A 53 33.62 2.65 -16.60
C HIS A 53 33.36 3.17 -15.19
N LYS A 54 32.62 4.28 -15.07
CA LYS A 54 32.30 4.92 -13.79
C LYS A 54 30.86 5.42 -13.80
N GLY A 55 30.16 5.25 -12.68
CA GLY A 55 28.76 5.67 -12.56
C GLY A 55 27.79 4.88 -13.44
N LEU A 56 26.51 5.22 -13.35
CA LEU A 56 25.44 4.59 -14.11
C LEU A 56 25.11 5.41 -15.36
N ALA A 57 25.20 4.79 -16.53
CA ALA A 57 24.82 5.39 -17.80
C ALA A 57 23.49 4.80 -18.30
N LEU A 58 22.62 5.67 -18.82
CA LEU A 58 21.47 5.27 -19.62
C LEU A 58 21.86 5.32 -21.10
N LEU A 59 21.85 4.18 -21.75
CA LEU A 59 21.93 4.09 -23.20
C LEU A 59 20.53 4.33 -23.78
N VAL A 60 20.41 5.30 -24.67
CA VAL A 60 19.19 5.53 -25.46
C VAL A 60 19.50 5.19 -26.90
N VAL A 61 18.69 4.35 -27.54
CA VAL A 61 18.89 3.88 -28.92
C VAL A 61 17.61 3.99 -29.76
N THR A 62 17.77 4.25 -31.05
CA THR A 62 16.71 4.18 -32.06
C THR A 62 17.27 3.91 -33.45
N HIS A 63 16.43 3.38 -34.34
CA HIS A 63 16.68 3.33 -35.79
C HIS A 63 15.97 4.46 -36.56
N ASP A 64 15.03 5.17 -35.91
CA ASP A 64 14.29 6.29 -36.47
C ASP A 64 14.30 7.48 -35.49
N PRO A 65 15.18 8.48 -35.68
CA PRO A 65 15.27 9.62 -34.77
C PRO A 65 14.07 10.57 -34.86
N VAL A 66 13.20 10.44 -35.88
CA VAL A 66 12.02 11.30 -36.09
C VAL A 66 10.81 10.78 -35.30
N GLN A 67 10.64 9.46 -35.18
CA GLN A 67 9.52 8.86 -34.46
C GLN A 67 9.83 8.73 -32.96
N LYS A 68 9.16 9.51 -32.10
CA LYS A 68 9.42 9.53 -30.64
C LYS A 68 9.22 8.17 -29.95
N ASP A 69 8.24 7.37 -30.36
CA ASP A 69 7.95 6.06 -29.75
C ASP A 69 8.96 4.97 -30.14
N SER A 70 9.87 5.25 -31.08
CA SER A 70 10.90 4.31 -31.51
C SER A 70 12.09 4.23 -30.55
N TYR A 71 12.21 5.17 -29.61
CA TYR A 71 13.31 5.28 -28.68
C TYR A 71 13.22 4.22 -27.59
N HIS A 72 14.31 3.50 -27.38
CA HIS A 72 14.43 2.49 -26.33
C HIS A 72 15.57 2.87 -25.41
N SER A 73 15.39 2.67 -24.11
CA SER A 73 16.40 3.01 -23.12
C SER A 73 16.81 1.80 -22.28
N PHE A 74 18.10 1.70 -22.01
CA PHE A 74 18.72 0.60 -21.29
C PHE A 74 19.72 1.16 -20.28
N ILE A 75 19.77 0.60 -19.07
CA ILE A 75 20.88 0.84 -18.15
C ILE A 75 22.08 0.09 -18.72
N LEU A 76 23.13 0.83 -19.08
CA LEU A 76 24.36 0.25 -19.56
C LEU A 76 25.00 -0.53 -18.41
N GLN A 77 25.24 -1.81 -18.66
CA GLN A 77 25.90 -2.77 -17.79
C GLN A 77 26.79 -3.66 -18.66
N ASP A 78 28.02 -3.89 -18.23
CA ASP A 78 29.08 -4.56 -18.99
C ASP A 78 29.41 -3.82 -20.31
N SER A 79 29.95 -4.58 -21.28
CA SER A 79 30.28 -4.12 -22.62
C SER A 79 29.21 -4.55 -23.61
N ILE A 80 28.84 -3.65 -24.52
CA ILE A 80 27.97 -3.94 -25.65
C ILE A 80 28.62 -3.52 -26.96
N THR A 81 28.25 -4.18 -28.05
CA THR A 81 28.52 -3.69 -29.39
C THR A 81 27.22 -3.22 -30.02
N LEU A 82 27.11 -1.93 -30.32
CA LEU A 82 26.04 -1.39 -31.14
C LEU A 82 26.23 -1.80 -32.59
N LYS A 83 25.12 -2.12 -33.25
CA LYS A 83 25.09 -2.43 -34.68
C LYS A 83 25.27 -1.14 -35.50
N PRO A 84 25.83 -1.23 -36.72
CA PRO A 84 25.92 -0.12 -37.66
C PRO A 84 24.61 0.64 -37.82
N HIS A 85 24.70 1.94 -38.04
CA HIS A 85 23.56 2.82 -38.30
C HIS A 85 22.52 2.90 -37.17
N THR A 86 22.88 2.45 -35.96
CA THR A 86 22.06 2.66 -34.77
C THR A 86 22.33 4.05 -34.22
N TYR A 87 21.30 4.88 -34.14
CA TYR A 87 21.38 6.17 -33.46
C TYR A 87 21.35 5.94 -31.96
N PHE A 88 22.26 6.58 -31.23
CA PHE A 88 22.32 6.40 -29.78
C PHE A 88 22.82 7.64 -29.04
N ASN A 89 22.57 7.70 -27.74
CA ASN A 89 23.33 8.55 -26.83
C ASN A 89 23.45 7.88 -25.45
N THR A 90 24.40 8.34 -24.66
CA THR A 90 24.56 7.91 -23.26
C THR A 90 24.30 9.11 -22.34
N LEU A 91 23.40 8.94 -21.39
CA LEU A 91 23.00 9.97 -20.42
C LEU A 91 23.38 9.56 -19.01
N ALA A 92 23.76 10.50 -18.17
CA ALA A 92 24.16 10.20 -16.80
C ALA A 92 22.93 9.89 -15.93
N LEU A 93 22.91 8.71 -15.30
CA LEU A 93 21.96 8.35 -14.24
C LEU A 93 22.51 8.64 -12.84
N SER A 94 23.83 8.61 -12.67
CA SER A 94 24.52 8.94 -11.42
C SER A 94 25.56 10.05 -11.61
N PRO A 95 26.05 10.67 -10.52
CA PRO A 95 27.23 11.54 -10.57
C PRO A 95 28.46 10.82 -11.18
N ASP A 96 29.38 11.61 -11.74
CA ASP A 96 30.66 11.16 -12.31
C ASP A 96 30.55 10.01 -13.33
N CYS A 97 29.55 10.07 -14.21
CA CYS A 97 29.30 9.03 -15.19
C CYS A 97 30.31 9.07 -16.36
N GLN A 98 30.94 7.93 -16.66
CA GLN A 98 31.93 7.78 -17.73
C GLN A 98 31.77 6.43 -18.42
N VAL A 99 31.92 6.45 -19.75
CA VAL A 99 31.88 5.27 -20.61
C VAL A 99 33.07 5.29 -21.57
N TYR A 100 33.57 4.13 -21.93
CA TYR A 100 34.48 3.98 -23.06
C TYR A 100 33.68 3.83 -24.34
N LEU A 101 34.09 4.58 -25.37
CA LEU A 101 33.58 4.46 -26.72
C LEU A 101 34.71 3.99 -27.65
N GLU A 102 34.53 2.83 -28.26
CA GLU A 102 35.53 2.13 -29.07
C GLU A 102 34.96 1.86 -30.48
N PRO A 103 35.08 2.82 -31.42
CA PRO A 103 34.69 2.61 -32.82
C PRO A 103 35.63 1.62 -33.51
N THR A 104 35.13 0.88 -34.51
CA THR A 104 35.92 -0.14 -35.22
C THR A 104 37.15 0.45 -35.93
N ASP A 105 37.00 1.59 -36.59
CA ASP A 105 38.05 2.19 -37.45
C ASP A 105 38.58 3.55 -36.93
N ASN A 106 38.48 3.82 -35.61
CA ASN A 106 38.81 5.13 -35.03
C ASN A 106 38.05 6.33 -35.66
N GLU A 107 36.94 6.07 -36.37
CA GLU A 107 36.10 7.10 -36.97
C GLU A 107 35.41 7.99 -35.92
N ASP A 108 35.07 9.22 -36.30
CA ASP A 108 34.23 10.10 -35.50
C ASP A 108 32.75 9.79 -35.76
N PRO A 109 31.88 9.84 -34.73
CA PRO A 109 30.46 9.64 -34.93
C PRO A 109 29.85 10.79 -35.74
N GLN A 110 28.87 10.47 -36.57
CA GLN A 110 27.93 11.47 -37.05
C GLN A 110 27.10 11.99 -35.87
N ILE A 111 26.93 13.31 -35.77
CA ILE A 111 26.13 13.97 -34.75
C ILE A 111 24.82 14.44 -35.39
N ILE A 112 23.71 13.88 -34.92
CA ILE A 112 22.37 14.19 -35.41
C ILE A 112 21.66 15.05 -34.36
N ALA A 113 21.40 16.31 -34.69
CA ALA A 113 20.58 17.17 -33.83
C ALA A 113 19.12 16.70 -33.84
N ILE A 114 18.51 16.60 -32.66
CA ILE A 114 17.11 16.22 -32.49
C ILE A 114 16.32 17.42 -31.97
N LYS A 115 15.06 17.56 -32.42
CA LYS A 115 14.18 18.67 -32.00
C LYS A 115 13.73 18.50 -30.55
N ASP A 116 13.40 17.27 -30.17
CA ASP A 116 12.95 16.94 -28.83
C ASP A 116 14.13 16.43 -28.00
N ARG A 117 14.47 17.19 -26.96
CA ARG A 117 15.52 16.81 -26.02
C ARG A 117 15.20 15.48 -25.34
N ILE A 118 16.13 14.52 -25.40
CA ILE A 118 16.03 13.30 -24.60
C ILE A 118 16.42 13.65 -23.17
N LYS A 119 15.60 13.25 -22.20
CA LYS A 119 15.85 13.45 -20.77
C LYS A 119 15.71 12.13 -20.03
N VAL A 120 16.59 11.92 -19.06
CA VAL A 120 16.37 10.93 -18.00
C VAL A 120 15.39 11.53 -17.01
N GLU A 121 14.20 10.95 -16.92
CA GLU A 121 13.23 11.30 -15.89
C GLU A 121 12.85 10.03 -15.11
N MET A 122 13.19 10.02 -13.82
CA MET A 122 12.66 9.02 -12.90
C MET A 122 11.25 9.44 -12.50
N PRO A 123 10.29 8.50 -12.42
CA PRO A 123 8.95 8.84 -11.98
C PRO A 123 9.02 9.46 -10.57
N PRO A 124 8.45 10.65 -10.36
CA PRO A 124 8.47 11.29 -9.05
C PRO A 124 7.59 10.50 -8.07
N ALA A 125 7.95 10.53 -6.79
CA ALA A 125 7.02 10.09 -5.74
C ALA A 125 5.79 11.02 -5.75
N THR A 126 4.61 10.44 -5.91
CA THR A 126 3.36 11.20 -6.02
C THR A 126 2.75 11.52 -4.66
N ILE A 127 2.85 10.59 -3.70
CA ILE A 127 2.35 10.75 -2.33
C ILE A 127 3.54 10.88 -1.38
N ASP A 128 3.45 11.80 -0.42
CA ASP A 128 4.48 12.05 0.60
C ASP A 128 3.82 12.33 1.95
N VAL A 129 3.86 11.36 2.87
CA VAL A 129 3.41 11.49 4.26
C VAL A 129 4.56 12.06 5.09
N GLN A 130 4.40 13.30 5.52
CA GLN A 130 5.49 14.10 6.07
C GLN A 130 5.57 14.04 7.60
N THR A 131 4.42 13.93 8.28
CA THR A 131 4.35 14.03 9.74
C THR A 131 3.11 13.33 10.27
N ILE A 132 3.23 12.61 11.39
CA ILE A 132 2.09 12.12 12.18
C ILE A 132 2.00 12.99 13.44
N TYR A 133 0.90 13.73 13.59
CA TYR A 133 0.67 14.63 14.72
C TYR A 133 0.11 13.89 15.94
N GLY A 134 -0.68 12.85 15.71
CA GLY A 134 -1.33 12.12 16.79
C GLY A 134 -2.00 10.85 16.29
N LEU A 135 -2.16 9.91 17.22
CA LEU A 135 -2.96 8.71 17.04
C LEU A 135 -3.86 8.58 18.27
N HIS A 136 -5.16 8.41 18.03
CA HIS A 136 -6.15 8.16 19.07
C HIS A 136 -6.86 6.85 18.78
N HIS A 137 -6.87 5.95 19.75
CA HIS A 137 -7.67 4.73 19.72
C HIS A 137 -8.66 4.81 20.89
N GLN A 138 -9.93 5.12 20.59
CA GLN A 138 -10.90 5.52 21.60
C GLN A 138 -12.23 4.79 21.42
N VAL A 139 -12.84 4.44 22.56
CA VAL A 139 -14.19 3.88 22.64
C VAL A 139 -15.17 5.03 22.89
N TYR A 140 -16.27 5.00 22.17
CA TYR A 140 -17.35 5.99 22.23
C TYR A 140 -18.66 5.33 22.60
N SER A 141 -19.47 6.05 23.38
CA SER A 141 -20.72 5.56 23.91
C SER A 141 -21.93 5.98 23.07
N ASN A 142 -23.06 5.31 23.27
CA ASN A 142 -24.24 5.39 22.41
C ASN A 142 -24.79 6.83 22.28
N GLY A 143 -25.22 7.19 21.06
CA GLY A 143 -25.95 8.43 20.80
C GLY A 143 -25.12 9.72 20.91
N GLU A 144 -23.81 9.61 21.13
CA GLU A 144 -22.91 10.75 21.04
C GLU A 144 -22.88 11.31 19.60
N SER A 145 -22.63 12.62 19.49
CA SER A 145 -22.33 13.27 18.22
C SER A 145 -21.13 14.17 18.42
N LEU A 146 -20.08 13.94 17.63
CA LEU A 146 -18.81 14.64 17.75
C LEU A 146 -18.61 15.56 16.55
N PRO A 147 -18.90 16.86 16.69
CA PRO A 147 -18.54 17.84 15.67
C PRO A 147 -17.02 18.04 15.66
N ARG A 148 -16.42 18.00 14.47
CA ARG A 148 -14.98 18.24 14.29
C ARG A 148 -14.79 19.59 13.61
N SER A 149 -13.99 20.43 14.25
CA SER A 149 -13.66 21.76 13.72
C SER A 149 -12.64 21.63 12.59
N PRO A 150 -12.65 22.55 11.60
CA PRO A 150 -11.64 22.58 10.55
C PRO A 150 -10.21 22.60 11.12
N HIS A 151 -9.32 21.79 10.53
CA HIS A 151 -7.93 21.64 10.97
C HIS A 151 -6.95 21.62 9.79
N ALA A 152 -5.67 21.94 10.02
CA ALA A 152 -4.64 22.06 8.97
C ALA A 152 -3.94 20.73 8.61
N TYR A 153 -4.54 19.59 8.95
CA TYR A 153 -3.99 18.24 8.75
C TYR A 153 -5.03 17.31 8.15
N TYR A 154 -4.58 16.16 7.65
CA TYR A 154 -5.42 15.04 7.26
C TYR A 154 -5.79 14.21 8.49
N GLU A 155 -6.95 13.58 8.45
CA GLU A 155 -7.34 12.57 9.43
C GLU A 155 -7.79 11.30 8.73
N LEU A 156 -7.09 10.20 8.99
CA LEU A 156 -7.53 8.86 8.63
C LEU A 156 -8.32 8.30 9.81
N LEU A 157 -9.64 8.23 9.64
CA LEU A 157 -10.57 7.66 10.60
C LEU A 157 -10.87 6.22 10.22
N ILE A 158 -10.75 5.29 11.15
CA ILE A 158 -10.99 3.86 10.94
C ILE A 158 -11.93 3.36 12.02
N VAL A 159 -12.95 2.60 11.62
CA VAL A 159 -13.85 1.91 12.55
C VAL A 159 -13.21 0.58 12.94
N ASP A 160 -12.62 0.51 14.14
CA ASP A 160 -12.06 -0.74 14.67
C ASP A 160 -13.18 -1.69 15.11
N HIS A 161 -14.25 -1.14 15.71
CA HIS A 161 -15.44 -1.87 16.13
C HIS A 161 -16.70 -1.01 16.07
N GLY A 162 -17.84 -1.63 15.79
CA GLY A 162 -19.15 -0.98 15.75
C GLY A 162 -19.44 -0.30 14.42
N GLU A 163 -20.36 0.66 14.45
CA GLU A 163 -20.84 1.40 13.29
C GLU A 163 -20.97 2.87 13.63
N ILE A 164 -20.60 3.73 12.69
CA ILE A 164 -20.79 5.18 12.78
C ILE A 164 -21.37 5.73 11.49
N GLU A 165 -21.98 6.91 11.57
CA GLU A 165 -22.32 7.73 10.43
C GLU A 165 -21.41 8.97 10.42
N ILE A 166 -20.68 9.20 9.34
CA ILE A 166 -19.94 10.44 9.13
C ILE A 166 -20.75 11.38 8.25
N GLU A 167 -20.99 12.59 8.75
CA GLU A 167 -21.62 13.68 8.02
C GLU A 167 -20.56 14.69 7.61
N VAL A 168 -20.46 14.94 6.31
CA VAL A 168 -19.44 15.80 5.72
C VAL A 168 -20.10 17.00 5.07
N ASN A 169 -19.58 18.20 5.35
CA ASN A 169 -20.08 19.47 4.81
C ASN A 169 -21.61 19.70 4.98
N HIS A 170 -22.24 19.08 5.98
CA HIS A 170 -23.69 19.16 6.29
C HIS A 170 -24.64 18.69 5.18
N HIS A 171 -24.16 17.90 4.20
CA HIS A 171 -24.96 17.48 3.06
C HIS A 171 -24.87 15.99 2.75
N THR A 172 -23.70 15.38 2.89
CA THR A 172 -23.50 13.95 2.61
C THR A 172 -23.25 13.17 3.88
N ARG A 173 -23.95 12.05 4.02
CA ARG A 173 -23.83 11.11 5.12
C ARG A 173 -23.34 9.78 4.59
N HIS A 174 -22.34 9.23 5.25
CA HIS A 174 -21.78 7.93 4.91
C HIS A 174 -21.77 7.05 6.14
N ARG A 175 -22.24 5.83 5.97
CA ARG A 175 -22.24 4.81 7.01
C ARG A 175 -20.94 4.03 6.93
N LEU A 176 -20.26 3.89 8.05
CA LEU A 176 -19.02 3.13 8.17
C LEU A 176 -19.22 2.04 9.22
N SER A 177 -19.18 0.79 8.77
CA SER A 177 -19.11 -0.39 9.64
C SER A 177 -17.65 -0.76 9.93
N GLN A 178 -17.44 -1.82 10.70
CA GLN A 178 -16.12 -2.30 11.05
C GLN A 178 -15.18 -2.47 9.84
N HIS A 179 -13.92 -2.05 10.02
CA HIS A 179 -12.84 -1.99 9.02
C HIS A 179 -13.00 -0.95 7.90
N TYR A 180 -14.11 -0.21 7.86
CA TYR A 180 -14.17 0.95 6.99
C TYR A 180 -13.28 2.07 7.52
N ALA A 181 -12.67 2.76 6.56
CA ALA A 181 -11.89 3.95 6.76
C ALA A 181 -12.47 5.13 5.97
N TRP A 182 -12.24 6.33 6.49
CA TRP A 182 -12.57 7.59 5.86
C TRP A 182 -11.38 8.55 5.99
N VAL A 183 -11.04 9.25 4.92
CA VAL A 183 -10.00 10.29 4.93
C VAL A 183 -10.68 11.64 4.99
N ASN A 184 -10.34 12.49 5.95
CA ASN A 184 -10.76 13.89 6.00
C ASN A 184 -9.60 14.81 5.60
N TYR A 185 -9.90 15.81 4.78
CA TYR A 185 -8.95 16.80 4.26
C TYR A 185 -8.70 17.95 5.26
N PRO A 186 -7.53 18.62 5.15
CA PRO A 186 -7.31 19.90 5.82
C PRO A 186 -8.40 20.92 5.47
N GLY A 187 -8.96 21.56 6.49
CA GLY A 187 -10.03 22.56 6.37
C GLY A 187 -11.45 21.98 6.27
N GLN A 188 -11.60 20.66 6.14
CA GLN A 188 -12.91 20.02 6.03
C GLN A 188 -13.65 20.05 7.36
N LYS A 189 -14.95 20.38 7.31
CA LYS A 189 -15.84 20.31 8.47
C LYS A 189 -16.67 19.04 8.36
N TYR A 190 -16.65 18.24 9.42
CA TYR A 190 -17.40 16.99 9.47
C TYR A 190 -17.87 16.69 10.89
N ARG A 191 -18.79 15.73 11.01
CA ARG A 191 -19.37 15.28 12.27
C ARG A 191 -19.45 13.76 12.26
N ILE A 192 -19.13 13.15 13.39
CA ILE A 192 -19.29 11.71 13.60
C ILE A 192 -20.53 11.51 14.47
N ASN A 193 -21.48 10.74 13.99
CA ASN A 193 -22.69 10.36 14.71
C ASN A 193 -22.59 8.88 15.08
N PHE A 194 -22.71 8.58 16.36
CA PHE A 194 -22.69 7.21 16.86
C PHE A 194 -24.11 6.63 16.88
N THR A 195 -24.23 5.32 16.60
CA THR A 195 -25.52 4.64 16.65
C THR A 195 -26.10 4.65 18.08
N GLN A 196 -27.43 4.56 18.20
CA GLN A 196 -28.10 4.53 19.51
C GLN A 196 -27.92 3.17 20.22
N ASP A 197 -27.60 2.12 19.47
CA ASP A 197 -27.46 0.75 19.97
C ASP A 197 -26.02 0.25 19.75
N GLY A 198 -25.15 0.47 20.76
CA GLY A 198 -23.82 -0.14 20.83
C GLY A 198 -22.67 0.86 21.01
N MET A 199 -21.52 0.34 21.45
CA MET A 199 -20.28 1.11 21.53
C MET A 199 -19.51 0.99 20.22
N ALA A 200 -18.94 2.11 19.74
CA ALA A 200 -18.03 2.12 18.62
C ALA A 200 -16.60 2.40 19.09
N THR A 201 -15.63 1.75 18.48
CA THR A 201 -14.21 2.01 18.72
C THR A 201 -13.60 2.56 17.45
N LEU A 202 -12.99 3.75 17.54
CA LEU A 202 -12.40 4.44 16.40
C LEU A 202 -10.90 4.58 16.60
N ILE A 203 -10.17 4.39 15.50
CA ILE A 203 -8.78 4.77 15.36
C ILE A 203 -8.73 6.03 14.50
N SER A 204 -8.14 7.10 15.03
CA SER A 204 -7.92 8.35 14.32
C SER A 204 -6.42 8.62 14.23
N ILE A 205 -5.90 8.73 13.01
CA ILE A 205 -4.50 9.09 12.74
C ILE A 205 -4.49 10.47 12.10
N LEU A 206 -3.86 11.43 12.79
CA LEU A 206 -3.75 12.82 12.37
C LEU A 206 -2.39 13.04 11.71
N PHE A 207 -2.35 13.48 10.46
CA PHE A 207 -1.10 13.53 9.72
C PHE A 207 -1.03 14.64 8.66
N LYS A 208 0.17 14.98 8.24
CA LYS A 208 0.44 15.88 7.11
C LYS A 208 0.90 15.04 5.92
N ALA A 209 0.32 15.27 4.76
CA ALA A 209 0.76 14.65 3.52
C ALA A 209 0.65 15.61 2.32
N LYS A 210 1.32 15.25 1.22
CA LYS A 210 1.20 15.87 -0.10
C LYS A 210 0.81 14.84 -1.15
N GLY A 211 0.09 15.31 -2.17
CA GLY A 211 -0.24 14.53 -3.37
C GLY A 211 -1.26 13.40 -3.16
N LEU A 212 -2.02 13.44 -2.06
CA LEU A 212 -3.20 12.60 -1.92
C LEU A 212 -4.31 13.11 -2.85
N PRO A 213 -4.92 12.24 -3.68
CA PRO A 213 -5.99 12.64 -4.59
C PRO A 213 -7.33 12.78 -3.86
N ASP A 214 -8.10 13.82 -4.20
CA ASP A 214 -9.40 14.13 -3.58
C ASP A 214 -10.38 12.96 -3.54
N THR A 215 -10.25 12.00 -4.46
CA THR A 215 -11.11 10.83 -4.62
C THR A 215 -11.16 9.94 -3.38
N ILE A 216 -10.07 9.81 -2.61
CA ILE A 216 -10.04 8.96 -1.41
C ILE A 216 -10.86 9.49 -0.22
N ALA A 217 -11.31 10.75 -0.26
CA ALA A 217 -12.20 11.32 0.77
C ALA A 217 -13.65 11.48 0.30
N GLN A 218 -13.99 10.94 -0.87
CA GLN A 218 -15.36 11.06 -1.41
C GLN A 218 -16.21 9.85 -1.05
N ARG A 219 -15.61 8.75 -0.60
CA ARG A 219 -16.30 7.51 -0.27
C ARG A 219 -15.65 6.75 0.88
N PRO A 220 -16.41 5.90 1.59
CA PRO A 220 -15.84 4.96 2.55
C PRO A 220 -14.92 3.97 1.85
N MET A 221 -13.80 3.62 2.49
CA MET A 221 -12.82 2.68 1.97
C MET A 221 -12.73 1.46 2.89
N ILE A 222 -12.85 0.25 2.34
CA ILE A 222 -12.71 -0.97 3.14
C ILE A 222 -11.22 -1.30 3.29
N LEU A 223 -10.74 -1.41 4.53
CA LEU A 223 -9.40 -1.88 4.80
C LEU A 223 -9.37 -3.41 4.83
N GLY A 224 -8.59 -4.00 3.93
CA GLY A 224 -8.29 -5.43 3.98
C GLY A 224 -7.30 -5.79 5.09
N HIS A 225 -7.10 -7.08 5.29
CA HIS A 225 -6.23 -7.61 6.35
C HIS A 225 -4.81 -7.03 6.35
N ARG A 226 -4.21 -6.87 5.17
CA ARG A 226 -2.84 -6.34 5.07
C ARG A 226 -2.76 -4.91 5.59
N GLN A 227 -3.72 -4.07 5.22
CA GLN A 227 -3.83 -2.70 5.73
C GLN A 227 -4.06 -2.70 7.24
N LEU A 228 -4.99 -3.53 7.74
CA LEU A 228 -5.28 -3.62 9.18
C LEU A 228 -4.05 -4.06 10.00
N GLN A 229 -3.25 -5.02 9.51
CA GLN A 229 -1.99 -5.41 10.16
C GLN A 229 -0.97 -4.27 10.25
N ILE A 230 -0.91 -3.43 9.21
CA ILE A 230 -0.06 -2.24 9.19
C ILE A 230 -0.57 -1.21 10.21
N ILE A 231 -1.88 -0.98 10.26
CA ILE A 231 -2.51 -0.08 11.26
C ILE A 231 -2.24 -0.58 12.68
N GLU A 232 -2.41 -1.87 12.96
CA GLU A 232 -2.06 -2.47 14.26
C GLU A 232 -0.58 -2.28 14.62
N ARG A 233 0.33 -2.37 13.63
CA ARG A 233 1.75 -2.08 13.82
C ARG A 233 1.97 -0.61 14.20
N ILE A 234 1.33 0.32 13.51
CA ILE A 234 1.40 1.76 13.83
C ILE A 234 0.90 2.01 15.27
N ILE A 235 -0.23 1.41 15.66
CA ILE A 235 -0.78 1.54 17.02
C ILE A 235 0.23 1.02 18.05
N ARG A 236 0.79 -0.17 17.85
CA ARG A 236 1.79 -0.73 18.77
C ARG A 236 3.01 0.16 18.92
N LEU A 237 3.53 0.69 17.81
CA LEU A 237 4.68 1.60 17.82
C LEU A 237 4.35 2.94 18.52
N SER A 238 3.13 3.46 18.33
CA SER A 238 2.69 4.72 18.96
C SER A 238 2.62 4.63 20.49
N ASN A 239 2.35 3.44 21.03
CA ASN A 239 2.29 3.18 22.47
C ASN A 239 3.66 2.90 23.10
N GLN A 240 4.73 2.82 22.29
CA GLN A 240 6.09 2.65 22.78
C GLN A 240 6.74 4.02 23.04
N ASN A 241 7.77 4.05 23.89
CA ASN A 241 8.46 5.30 24.20
C ASN A 241 9.32 5.77 23.01
N ILE A 242 8.72 6.53 22.10
CA ILE A 242 9.32 7.02 20.85
C ILE A 242 10.65 7.75 21.12
N LYS A 243 10.79 8.44 22.26
CA LYS A 243 12.00 9.19 22.61
C LYS A 243 13.25 8.32 22.79
N GLN A 244 13.09 7.01 23.00
CA GLN A 244 14.21 6.08 23.21
C GLN A 244 14.56 5.27 21.96
N MET A 245 13.76 5.34 20.89
CA MET A 245 13.88 4.52 19.68
C MET A 245 13.59 5.37 18.43
N PRO A 246 14.61 6.08 17.88
CA PRO A 246 14.40 7.10 16.85
C PRO A 246 13.75 6.55 15.57
N PHE A 247 14.01 5.29 15.22
CA PHE A 247 13.52 4.68 13.98
C PHE A 247 12.04 4.26 14.01
N PHE A 248 11.39 4.25 15.18
CA PHE A 248 9.97 3.86 15.27
C PHE A 248 9.07 4.88 14.59
N TYR A 249 9.40 6.17 14.68
CA TYR A 249 8.66 7.21 14.00
C TYR A 249 8.80 7.11 12.47
N ASP A 250 10.01 6.80 11.98
CA ASP A 250 10.26 6.54 10.55
C ASP A 250 9.45 5.33 10.05
N GLU A 251 9.39 4.26 10.86
CA GLU A 251 8.58 3.08 10.55
C GLU A 251 7.08 3.43 10.51
N MET A 252 6.59 4.24 11.45
CA MET A 252 5.19 4.70 11.45
C MET A 252 4.86 5.55 10.22
N LEU A 253 5.73 6.51 9.85
CA LEU A 253 5.56 7.34 8.66
C LEU A 253 5.52 6.48 7.40
N THR A 254 6.49 5.58 7.25
CA THR A 254 6.58 4.68 6.09
C THR A 254 5.39 3.73 6.01
N SER A 255 4.92 3.22 7.15
CA SER A 255 3.75 2.35 7.26
C SER A 255 2.47 3.08 6.85
N LEU A 256 2.27 4.31 7.34
CA LEU A 256 1.12 5.12 6.96
C LEU A 256 1.18 5.46 5.46
N GLN A 257 2.35 5.83 4.95
CA GLN A 257 2.56 6.06 3.52
C GLN A 257 2.16 4.84 2.69
N LEU A 258 2.58 3.64 3.09
CA LEU A 258 2.20 2.40 2.41
C LEU A 258 0.68 2.19 2.40
N VAL A 259 0.00 2.43 3.53
CA VAL A 259 -1.47 2.34 3.60
C VAL A 259 -2.12 3.35 2.65
N MET A 260 -1.69 4.61 2.65
CA MET A 260 -2.24 5.64 1.77
C MET A 260 -2.04 5.30 0.29
N VAL A 261 -0.87 4.80 -0.09
CA VAL A 261 -0.59 4.36 -1.47
C VAL A 261 -1.48 3.17 -1.85
N GLN A 262 -1.65 2.20 -0.95
CA GLN A 262 -2.53 1.06 -1.20
C GLN A 262 -3.99 1.49 -1.37
N MET A 263 -4.48 2.41 -0.54
CA MET A 263 -5.82 2.98 -0.66
C MET A 263 -6.00 3.68 -2.01
N VAL A 264 -5.07 4.56 -2.39
CA VAL A 264 -5.14 5.28 -3.69
C VAL A 264 -5.12 4.33 -4.88
N ASN A 265 -4.27 3.30 -4.86
CA ASN A 265 -4.21 2.33 -5.95
C ASN A 265 -5.51 1.52 -6.07
N THR A 266 -6.08 1.10 -4.94
CA THR A 266 -7.39 0.44 -4.94
C THR A 266 -8.45 1.38 -5.50
N ASP A 267 -8.44 2.67 -5.15
CA ASP A 267 -9.40 3.64 -5.64
C ASP A 267 -9.29 3.89 -7.15
N ALA A 268 -8.07 4.08 -7.66
CA ALA A 268 -7.81 4.29 -9.09
C ALA A 268 -8.31 3.12 -9.96
N SER A 269 -8.09 1.87 -9.51
CA SER A 269 -8.62 0.68 -10.21
C SER A 269 -10.16 0.66 -10.28
N HIS A 270 -10.86 1.26 -9.32
CA HIS A 270 -12.31 1.39 -9.39
C HIS A 270 -12.76 2.49 -10.36
N GLN A 271 -12.00 3.58 -10.52
CA GLN A 271 -12.38 4.72 -11.36
C GLN A 271 -12.05 4.54 -12.85
N GLU A 272 -10.95 3.89 -13.20
CA GLU A 272 -10.52 3.73 -14.60
C GLU A 272 -11.34 2.69 -15.39
N GLY A 273 -12.35 2.05 -14.78
CA GLY A 273 -13.07 0.96 -15.44
C GLY A 273 -12.17 -0.22 -15.83
N ILE A 274 -10.91 -0.24 -15.37
CA ILE A 274 -10.06 -1.44 -15.31
C ILE A 274 -10.69 -2.26 -14.22
N THR A 275 -11.74 -2.98 -14.61
CA THR A 275 -12.61 -3.78 -13.79
C THR A 275 -11.85 -4.33 -12.57
N SER A 276 -12.10 -3.79 -11.38
CA SER A 276 -12.46 -4.75 -10.34
C SER A 276 -13.60 -5.53 -10.99
N SER A 277 -13.30 -6.77 -11.40
CA SER A 277 -14.28 -7.59 -12.13
C SER A 277 -15.62 -7.47 -11.40
N MET A 278 -16.78 -7.48 -12.07
CA MET A 278 -18.08 -7.44 -11.34
C MET A 278 -18.09 -8.39 -10.14
N ARG A 279 -17.36 -9.49 -10.29
CA ARG A 279 -16.98 -10.45 -9.26
C ARG A 279 -16.27 -9.86 -8.03
N GLU A 280 -15.26 -9.00 -8.12
CA GLU A 280 -14.60 -8.41 -6.95
C GLU A 280 -15.50 -7.46 -6.17
N ASN A 281 -16.29 -6.63 -6.85
CA ASN A 281 -17.26 -5.77 -6.17
C ASN A 281 -18.34 -6.60 -5.49
N TYR A 282 -18.88 -7.61 -6.18
CA TYR A 282 -19.80 -8.59 -5.61
C TYR A 282 -19.18 -9.34 -4.42
N GLU A 283 -17.94 -9.81 -4.55
CA GLU A 283 -17.20 -10.48 -3.48
C GLU A 283 -17.03 -9.56 -2.25
N SER A 284 -16.76 -8.27 -2.45
CA SER A 284 -16.63 -7.30 -1.37
C SER A 284 -17.97 -7.03 -0.69
N GLU A 285 -19.03 -6.86 -1.46
CA GLU A 285 -20.40 -6.63 -0.96
C GLU A 285 -20.92 -7.85 -0.21
N THR A 286 -20.85 -9.04 -0.82
CA THR A 286 -21.20 -10.32 -0.18
C THR A 286 -20.36 -10.55 1.08
N PHE A 287 -19.06 -10.25 1.05
CA PHE A 287 -18.23 -10.38 2.25
C PHE A 287 -18.70 -9.43 3.36
N GLN A 288 -19.07 -8.18 3.03
CA GLN A 288 -19.59 -7.24 4.00
C GLN A 288 -20.94 -7.70 4.58
N GLU A 289 -21.84 -8.24 3.77
CA GLU A 289 -23.10 -8.81 4.23
C GLU A 289 -22.86 -9.97 5.20
N ILE A 290 -21.88 -10.84 4.91
CA ILE A 290 -21.47 -11.93 5.82
C ILE A 290 -20.97 -11.39 7.15
N ILE A 291 -20.13 -10.35 7.14
CA ILE A 291 -19.62 -9.75 8.38
C ILE A 291 -20.76 -9.13 9.18
N ASN A 292 -21.63 -8.34 8.55
CA ASN A 292 -22.77 -7.70 9.21
C ASN A 292 -23.70 -8.75 9.84
N PHE A 293 -23.96 -9.86 9.14
CA PHE A 293 -24.75 -10.96 9.67
C PHE A 293 -24.10 -11.63 10.89
N LEU A 294 -22.79 -11.89 10.83
CA LEU A 294 -22.05 -12.48 11.94
C LEU A 294 -22.02 -11.57 13.18
N GLU A 295 -21.92 -10.25 12.97
CA GLU A 295 -21.94 -9.26 14.06
C GLU A 295 -23.31 -9.15 14.71
N ALA A 296 -24.38 -9.10 13.91
CA ALA A 296 -25.75 -9.03 14.40
C ALA A 296 -26.16 -10.28 15.19
N ASN A 297 -25.58 -11.45 14.86
CA ASN A 297 -25.98 -12.73 15.42
C ASN A 297 -24.83 -13.42 16.20
N VAL A 298 -23.86 -12.66 16.72
CA VAL A 298 -22.64 -13.21 17.37
C VAL A 298 -22.90 -14.19 18.54
N GLN A 299 -24.08 -14.09 19.17
CA GLN A 299 -24.53 -14.95 20.27
C GLN A 299 -25.04 -16.32 19.78
N ASP A 300 -25.42 -16.42 18.52
CA ASP A 300 -25.87 -17.68 17.95
C ASP A 300 -24.67 -18.59 17.63
N GLN A 301 -24.90 -19.90 17.72
CA GLN A 301 -23.90 -20.90 17.37
C GLN A 301 -23.71 -21.00 15.85
N HIS A 302 -23.21 -19.93 15.21
CA HIS A 302 -22.85 -20.00 13.80
C HIS A 302 -21.68 -20.96 13.59
N GLN A 303 -21.96 -21.99 12.82
CA GLN A 303 -20.96 -22.81 12.15
C GLN A 303 -20.69 -22.25 10.76
N VAL A 304 -19.55 -22.62 10.20
CA VAL A 304 -19.18 -22.26 8.83
C VAL A 304 -20.23 -22.73 7.82
N ASN A 305 -20.95 -23.82 8.11
CA ASN A 305 -22.03 -24.33 7.25
C ASN A 305 -23.23 -23.38 7.20
N ASP A 306 -23.59 -22.75 8.31
CA ASP A 306 -24.73 -21.84 8.36
C ASP A 306 -24.50 -20.63 7.43
N LEU A 307 -23.25 -20.18 7.32
CA LEU A 307 -22.86 -19.12 6.38
C LEU A 307 -22.92 -19.58 4.91
N VAL A 308 -22.51 -20.82 4.63
CA VAL A 308 -22.58 -21.40 3.28
C VAL A 308 -24.03 -21.44 2.81
N ASP A 309 -24.93 -21.91 3.69
CA ASP A 309 -26.34 -22.07 3.38
C ASP A 309 -27.08 -20.73 3.32
N HIS A 310 -26.80 -19.81 4.26
CA HIS A 310 -27.47 -18.50 4.32
C HIS A 310 -27.11 -17.59 3.14
N PHE A 311 -25.83 -17.54 2.76
CA PHE A 311 -25.36 -16.67 1.68
C PHE A 311 -25.31 -17.36 0.32
N ASN A 312 -25.73 -18.63 0.25
CA ASN A 312 -25.72 -19.46 -0.96
C ASN A 312 -24.34 -19.44 -1.67
N ILE A 313 -23.26 -19.53 -0.91
CA ILE A 313 -21.88 -19.55 -1.41
C ILE A 313 -21.18 -20.85 -1.05
N SER A 314 -20.35 -21.37 -1.94
CA SER A 314 -19.58 -22.58 -1.65
C SER A 314 -18.60 -22.35 -0.48
N ARG A 315 -18.31 -23.40 0.29
CA ARG A 315 -17.34 -23.35 1.39
C ARG A 315 -15.95 -22.85 0.94
N SER A 316 -15.51 -23.23 -0.26
CA SER A 316 -14.25 -22.76 -0.83
C SER A 316 -14.27 -21.27 -1.13
N SER A 317 -15.40 -20.74 -1.63
CA SER A 317 -15.59 -19.31 -1.87
C SER A 317 -15.63 -18.53 -0.56
N LEU A 318 -16.37 -19.00 0.44
CA LEU A 318 -16.37 -18.44 1.79
C LEU A 318 -14.95 -18.41 2.38
N GLN A 319 -14.20 -19.50 2.26
CA GLN A 319 -12.81 -19.57 2.71
C GLN A 319 -11.90 -18.58 1.96
N ALA A 320 -12.08 -18.44 0.65
CA ALA A 320 -11.33 -17.50 -0.17
C ALA A 320 -11.64 -16.04 0.20
N LEU A 321 -12.91 -15.70 0.41
CA LEU A 321 -13.35 -14.37 0.86
C LEU A 321 -12.72 -14.01 2.20
N PHE A 322 -12.82 -14.89 3.21
CA PHE A 322 -12.23 -14.65 4.52
C PHE A 322 -10.70 -14.56 4.45
N ASN A 323 -10.03 -15.41 3.67
CA ASN A 323 -8.59 -15.30 3.48
C ASN A 323 -8.20 -13.99 2.78
N LYS A 324 -8.98 -13.54 1.78
CA LYS A 324 -8.73 -12.32 1.00
C LYS A 324 -8.89 -11.07 1.87
N TYR A 325 -9.99 -10.96 2.62
CA TYR A 325 -10.33 -9.74 3.34
C TYR A 325 -9.84 -9.72 4.79
N THR A 326 -9.74 -10.88 5.45
CA THR A 326 -9.36 -10.98 6.88
C THR A 326 -8.05 -11.72 7.12
N GLY A 327 -7.47 -12.37 6.12
CA GLY A 327 -6.28 -13.22 6.27
C GLY A 327 -6.47 -14.42 7.19
N GLN A 328 -7.70 -14.69 7.63
CA GLN A 328 -8.05 -15.74 8.58
C GLN A 328 -9.08 -16.69 7.96
N THR A 329 -9.25 -17.87 8.56
CA THR A 329 -10.36 -18.77 8.18
C THR A 329 -11.69 -18.26 8.75
N PRO A 330 -12.85 -18.57 8.13
CA PRO A 330 -14.16 -18.19 8.66
C PRO A 330 -14.33 -18.61 10.12
N LYS A 331 -13.88 -19.83 10.47
CA LYS A 331 -13.92 -20.34 11.85
C LYS A 331 -13.04 -19.53 12.81
N ALA A 332 -11.84 -19.15 12.38
CA ALA A 332 -10.95 -18.34 13.21
C ALA A 332 -11.55 -16.94 13.43
N TYR A 333 -12.12 -16.33 12.40
CA TYR A 333 -12.79 -15.04 12.49
C TYR A 333 -13.98 -15.07 13.46
N ILE A 334 -14.89 -16.04 13.31
CA ILE A 334 -16.05 -16.21 14.22
C ILE A 334 -15.57 -16.35 15.68
N ASN A 335 -14.50 -17.10 15.92
CA ASN A 335 -13.94 -17.25 17.26
C ASN A 335 -13.35 -15.93 17.80
N SER A 336 -12.61 -15.17 16.99
CA SER A 336 -12.09 -13.87 17.40
C SER A 336 -13.23 -12.88 17.68
N LEU A 337 -14.27 -12.87 16.84
CA LEU A 337 -15.46 -12.04 17.04
C LEU A 337 -16.17 -12.34 18.35
N ARG A 338 -16.36 -13.63 18.70
CA ARG A 338 -16.90 -14.07 20.00
C ARG A 338 -16.03 -13.61 21.16
N LEU A 339 -14.71 -13.75 21.07
CA LEU A 339 -13.79 -13.30 22.11
C LEU A 339 -13.84 -11.78 22.30
N LYS A 340 -13.89 -11.01 21.21
CA LYS A 340 -14.03 -9.55 21.25
C LYS A 340 -15.36 -9.15 21.90
N ARG A 341 -16.47 -9.80 21.55
CA ARG A 341 -17.77 -9.59 22.21
C ARG A 341 -17.72 -9.92 23.71
N SER A 342 -16.98 -10.97 24.10
CA SER A 342 -16.84 -11.33 25.51
C SER A 342 -16.18 -10.22 26.33
N LYS A 343 -15.24 -9.45 25.79
CA LYS A 343 -14.65 -8.29 26.50
C LYS A 343 -15.71 -7.24 26.85
N LEU A 344 -16.64 -6.97 25.92
CA LEU A 344 -17.75 -6.05 26.14
C LEU A 344 -18.71 -6.58 27.20
N MET A 345 -19.06 -7.88 27.14
CA MET A 345 -19.95 -8.50 28.13
C MET A 345 -19.34 -8.55 29.54
N ILE A 346 -18.02 -8.76 29.64
CA ILE A 346 -17.29 -8.71 30.92
C ILE A 346 -17.33 -7.28 31.48
N HIS A 347 -17.14 -6.27 30.62
CA HIS A 347 -17.22 -4.87 31.02
C HIS A 347 -18.60 -4.49 31.56
N ASP A 348 -19.67 -4.88 30.87
CA ASP A 348 -21.05 -4.63 31.30
C ASP A 348 -21.41 -5.26 32.66
N SER A 349 -20.64 -6.25 33.13
CA SER A 349 -20.82 -6.93 34.43
C SER A 349 -22.23 -7.53 34.67
N LYS A 350 -23.00 -7.74 33.60
CA LYS A 350 -24.37 -8.31 33.66
C LYS A 350 -24.41 -9.82 33.82
N TYR A 351 -23.32 -10.50 33.42
CA TYR A 351 -23.23 -11.96 33.36
C TYR A 351 -21.95 -12.45 34.00
N THR A 352 -22.01 -13.63 34.63
CA THR A 352 -20.83 -14.35 35.11
C THR A 352 -19.98 -14.86 33.94
N LEU A 353 -18.69 -15.11 34.16
CA LEU A 353 -17.80 -15.66 33.12
C LEU A 353 -18.29 -16.99 32.54
N SER A 354 -19.02 -17.79 33.34
CA SER A 354 -19.60 -19.05 32.87
C SER A 354 -20.79 -18.81 31.94
N GLU A 355 -21.64 -17.84 32.27
CA GLU A 355 -22.78 -17.44 31.42
C GLU A 355 -22.30 -16.79 30.12
N ILE A 356 -21.27 -15.93 30.18
CA ILE A 356 -20.65 -15.34 28.98
C ILE A 356 -20.10 -16.45 28.07
N ALA A 357 -19.38 -17.43 28.63
CA ALA A 357 -18.88 -18.56 27.85
C ALA A 357 -20.02 -19.34 27.17
N SER A 358 -21.10 -19.62 27.91
CA SER A 358 -22.27 -20.33 27.39
C SER A 358 -23.00 -19.55 26.29
N GLN A 359 -23.25 -18.25 26.51
CA GLN A 359 -23.95 -17.38 25.56
C GLN A 359 -23.16 -17.15 24.26
N LEU A 360 -21.84 -17.27 24.31
CA LEU A 360 -20.99 -17.16 23.12
C LEU A 360 -20.70 -18.52 22.48
N GLY A 361 -21.39 -19.57 22.91
CA GLY A 361 -21.31 -20.91 22.32
C GLY A 361 -20.04 -21.70 22.65
N TYR A 362 -19.33 -21.36 23.73
CA TYR A 362 -18.20 -22.17 24.21
C TYR A 362 -18.72 -23.35 25.05
N GLY A 363 -18.31 -24.56 24.69
CA GLY A 363 -18.72 -25.79 25.40
C GLY A 363 -18.20 -25.92 26.84
N SER A 364 -17.23 -25.09 27.24
CA SER A 364 -16.80 -25.01 28.64
C SER A 364 -16.10 -23.68 28.95
N ILE A 365 -16.18 -23.27 30.21
CA ILE A 365 -15.48 -22.06 30.71
C ILE A 365 -13.96 -22.20 30.59
N GLN A 366 -13.42 -23.41 30.71
CA GLN A 366 -11.98 -23.67 30.59
C GLN A 366 -11.51 -23.45 29.16
N TYR A 367 -12.31 -23.88 28.16
CA TYR A 367 -11.98 -23.67 26.76
C TYR A 367 -12.07 -22.18 26.39
N PHE A 368 -13.13 -21.49 26.84
CA PHE A 368 -13.25 -20.03 26.72
C PHE A 368 -12.04 -19.30 27.33
N SER A 369 -11.68 -19.63 28.57
CA SER A 369 -10.59 -18.96 29.29
C SER A 369 -9.23 -19.12 28.58
N ARG A 370 -8.94 -20.31 28.04
CA ARG A 370 -7.75 -20.55 27.22
C ARG A 370 -7.75 -19.74 25.93
N ALA A 371 -8.88 -19.72 25.22
CA ALA A 371 -9.02 -18.97 23.98
C ALA A 371 -8.86 -17.46 24.21
N PHE A 372 -9.53 -16.92 25.23
CA PHE A 372 -9.43 -15.52 25.64
C PHE A 372 -8.01 -15.12 26.04
N SER A 373 -7.34 -15.96 26.86
CA SER A 373 -5.96 -15.69 27.28
C SER A 373 -4.99 -15.73 26.10
N LYS A 374 -5.22 -16.62 25.13
CA LYS A 374 -4.41 -16.70 23.91
C LYS A 374 -4.56 -15.45 23.05
N GLU A 375 -5.78 -14.94 22.91
CA GLU A 375 -6.08 -13.76 22.08
C GLU A 375 -5.60 -12.45 22.74
N PHE A 376 -5.86 -12.28 24.03
CA PHE A 376 -5.66 -11.00 24.72
C PHE A 376 -4.47 -10.96 25.68
N GLY A 377 -3.75 -12.08 25.86
CA GLY A 377 -2.59 -12.17 26.75
C GLY A 377 -2.90 -12.15 28.25
N ILE A 378 -4.18 -12.10 28.64
CA ILE A 378 -4.65 -12.05 30.03
C ILE A 378 -5.87 -12.96 30.22
N SER A 379 -6.02 -13.58 31.39
CA SER A 379 -7.19 -14.42 31.66
C SER A 379 -8.47 -13.59 31.79
N PRO A 380 -9.66 -14.13 31.44
CA PRO A 380 -10.93 -13.41 31.58
C PRO A 380 -11.17 -12.91 33.01
N SER A 381 -10.81 -13.72 34.02
CA SER A 381 -10.95 -13.35 35.43
C SER A 381 -10.04 -12.18 35.83
N ASN A 382 -8.81 -12.17 35.33
CA ASN A 382 -7.90 -11.05 35.60
C ASN A 382 -8.32 -9.80 34.82
N TYR A 383 -8.79 -9.96 33.58
CA TYR A 383 -9.36 -8.88 32.79
C TYR A 383 -10.55 -8.25 33.51
N ALA A 384 -11.50 -9.05 33.98
CA ALA A 384 -12.66 -8.57 34.76
C ALA A 384 -12.23 -7.77 36.02
N LYS A 385 -11.18 -8.19 36.72
CA LYS A 385 -10.63 -7.47 37.89
C LYS A 385 -9.91 -6.17 37.52
N SER A 386 -9.35 -6.08 36.32
CA SER A 386 -8.66 -4.88 35.84
C SER A 386 -9.59 -3.76 35.37
N ILE A 387 -10.87 -4.09 35.12
CA ILE A 387 -11.88 -3.09 34.77
C ILE A 387 -12.27 -2.39 36.08
N VAL A 388 -11.69 -1.20 36.30
CA VAL A 388 -12.06 -0.31 37.40
C VAL A 388 -13.46 0.25 37.09
N LYS A 389 -14.36 0.16 38.07
CA LYS A 389 -15.72 0.71 37.98
C LYS A 389 -15.75 2.24 37.96
#